data_AF-X0W736-F1
#
_entry.id   AF-X0W736-F1
#
_cell.length_a   1.000
_cell.length_b   1.000
_cell.length_c   1.000
_cell.angle_alpha   90.00
_cell.angle_beta   90.00
_cell.angle_gamma   90.00
#
_symmetry.space_group_name_H-M   'P 1'
#
loop_
_entity.id
_entity.type
_entity.pdbx_description
1 polymer ?
#
loop_
_entity_poly.entity_id
_entity_poly.type
_entity_poly.pdbx_seq_one_letter_code
_entity_poly.pdbx_strand_id
1 'polypeptide(L)' 'MEKFDIEAEQLPKILDSDPAVISIGAVPGQIVKITRKSRTAKYATAYRFIIECESR' A
#
# COMPACT_ATOMS: atom_id res chain seq x y z
N MET A 1 -3.20 -2.13 -13.70
CA MET A 1 -4.39 -2.03 -12.82
C MET A 1 -5.70 -2.15 -13.59
N GLU A 2 -5.66 -2.22 -14.93
CA GLU A 2 -6.77 -2.53 -15.85
C GLU A 2 -7.68 -3.70 -15.46
N LYS A 3 -7.21 -4.63 -14.62
CA LYS A 3 -7.99 -5.78 -14.16
C LYS A 3 -9.13 -5.43 -13.19
N PHE A 4 -9.10 -4.24 -12.59
CA PHE A 4 -10.11 -3.80 -11.62
C PHE A 4 -10.63 -2.37 -11.87
N ASP A 5 -10.12 -1.67 -12.89
CA ASP A 5 -10.56 -0.29 -13.23
C ASP A 5 -10.58 0.65 -12.02
N ILE A 6 -9.55 0.56 -11.18
CA ILE A 6 -9.38 1.39 -9.98
C ILE A 6 -8.16 2.27 -10.14
N GLU A 7 -8.37 3.56 -9.89
CA GLU A 7 -7.31 4.55 -9.79
C GLU A 7 -6.49 4.34 -8.52
N ALA A 8 -5.21 4.71 -8.56
CA ALA A 8 -4.29 4.53 -7.43
C ALA A 8 -4.80 5.22 -6.14
N GLU A 9 -5.51 6.34 -6.29
CA GLU A 9 -6.10 7.10 -5.20
C GLU A 9 -7.28 6.39 -4.50
N GLN A 10 -7.91 5.43 -5.16
CA GLN A 10 -9.02 4.63 -4.61
C GLN A 10 -8.52 3.46 -3.76
N LEU A 11 -7.22 3.16 -3.79
CA LEU A 11 -6.64 2.14 -2.94
C LEU A 11 -6.58 2.59 -1.48
N PRO A 12 -6.62 1.65 -0.52
CA PRO A 12 -6.34 1.94 0.88
C PRO A 12 -5.00 2.67 1.02
N LYS A 13 -5.02 3.82 1.69
CA LYS A 13 -3.85 4.69 1.82
C LYS A 13 -2.97 4.23 2.99
N ILE A 14 -1.66 4.46 2.88
CA ILE A 14 -0.67 4.26 3.95
C ILE A 14 0.20 5.52 4.05
N LEU A 15 0.57 5.90 5.26
CA LEU A 15 1.43 7.07 5.46
C LEU A 15 2.88 6.71 5.19
N ASP A 16 3.65 7.65 4.68
CA ASP A 16 5.11 7.58 4.58
C ASP A 16 5.79 7.43 5.94
N SER A 17 5.13 7.89 7.02
CA SER A 17 5.58 7.72 8.40
C SER A 17 5.43 6.29 8.96
N ASP A 18 4.78 5.38 8.24
CA ASP A 18 4.64 3.98 8.66
C ASP A 18 6.03 3.27 8.64
N PRO A 19 6.45 2.58 9.71
CA PRO A 19 7.73 1.88 9.75
C PRO A 19 7.96 0.89 8.60
N ALA A 20 6.88 0.26 8.11
CA ALA A 20 6.96 -0.65 6.97
C ALA A 20 7.31 0.11 5.68
N VAL A 21 6.82 1.35 5.50
CA VAL A 21 7.13 2.17 4.33
C VAL A 21 8.56 2.71 4.41
N ILE A 22 8.97 3.18 5.60
CA ILE A 22 10.32 3.67 5.87
C ILE A 22 11.36 2.57 5.66
N SER A 23 11.12 1.35 6.17
CA SER A 23 12.06 0.23 6.05
C SER A 23 12.29 -0.22 4.60
N ILE A 24 11.31 -0.02 3.73
CA ILE A 24 11.40 -0.33 2.29
C ILE A 24 11.98 0.87 1.50
N GLY A 25 12.06 2.06 2.12
CA GLY A 25 12.51 3.29 1.47
C GLY A 25 11.55 3.77 0.39
N ALA A 26 10.26 3.47 0.53
CA ALA A 26 9.26 3.84 -0.47
C ALA A 26 8.81 5.30 -0.30
N VAL A 27 8.49 5.96 -1.41
CA VAL A 27 8.16 7.39 -1.47
C VAL A 27 6.66 7.64 -1.66
N PRO A 28 6.13 8.80 -1.18
CA PRO A 28 4.77 9.23 -1.48
C PRO A 28 4.48 9.18 -2.98
N GLY A 29 3.28 8.73 -3.35
CA GLY A 29 2.88 8.52 -4.74
C GLY A 29 3.17 7.13 -5.30
N GLN A 30 3.85 6.25 -4.55
CA GLN A 30 4.04 4.85 -4.94
C GLN A 30 2.99 3.91 -4.33
N ILE A 31 2.87 2.73 -4.95
CA ILE A 31 1.98 1.67 -4.48
C ILE A 31 2.81 0.54 -3.88
N VAL A 32 2.48 0.14 -2.66
CA VAL A 32 3.10 -1.00 -1.97
C VAL A 32 2.24 -2.25 -2.15
N LYS A 33 2.88 -3.35 -2.53
CA LYS A 33 2.28 -4.68 -2.58
C LYS A 33 2.61 -5.47 -1.31
N ILE A 34 1.60 -5.72 -0.50
CA ILE A 34 1.71 -6.48 0.75
C ILE A 34 1.25 -7.91 0.49
N THR A 35 2.17 -8.87 0.61
CA THR A 35 1.86 -10.31 0.51
C THR A 35 1.92 -10.93 1.90
N ARG A 36 0.79 -11.42 2.41
CA ARG A 36 0.72 -12.09 3.72
C ARG A 36 0.26 -13.54 3.57
N LYS A 37 0.74 -14.43 4.43
CA LYS A 37 0.17 -15.78 4.55
C LYS A 37 -1.20 -15.68 5.21
N SER A 38 -2.23 -16.14 4.52
CA SER A 38 -3.59 -16.18 5.04
C SER A 38 -3.93 -17.60 5.45
N ARG A 39 -4.55 -17.76 6.62
CA ARG A 39 -5.01 -19.07 7.11
C ARG A 39 -6.07 -19.70 6.22
N THR A 40 -6.88 -18.87 5.53
CA THR A 40 -7.97 -19.34 4.66
C THR A 40 -7.55 -19.47 3.19
N ALA A 41 -6.76 -18.53 2.68
CA ALA A 41 -6.43 -18.43 1.26
C ALA A 41 -5.00 -18.83 0.91
N LYS A 42 -4.22 -19.37 1.87
CA LYS A 42 -2.76 -19.58 1.82
C LYS A 42 -1.95 -18.28 1.68
N TYR A 43 -2.26 -17.44 0.69
CA TYR A 43 -1.65 -16.15 0.46
C TYR A 43 -2.71 -15.09 0.14
N ALA A 44 -2.57 -13.91 0.74
CA ALA A 44 -3.39 -12.74 0.44
C ALA A 44 -2.48 -11.58 0.02
N THR A 45 -2.80 -10.99 -1.12
CA THR A 45 -2.11 -9.80 -1.65
C THR A 45 -3.00 -8.58 -1.46
N ALA A 46 -2.47 -7.50 -0.89
CA ALA A 46 -3.13 -6.21 -0.78
C ALA A 46 -2.25 -5.12 -1.39
N TYR A 47 -2.86 -4.14 -2.03
CA TYR A 47 -2.18 -2.97 -2.58
C TYR A 47 -2.57 -1.74 -1.75
N ARG A 48 -1.58 -0.91 -1.40
CA ARG A 48 -1.80 0.35 -0.67
C ARG A 48 -1.07 1.49 -1.33
N PHE A 49 -1.67 2.68 -1.36
CA PHE A 49 -1.09 3.88 -1.94
C PHE A 49 -0.41 4.74 -0.85
N ILE A 50 0.85 5.10 -1.05
CA ILE A 50 1.61 5.89 -0.08
C ILE A 50 1.23 7.37 -0.23
N ILE A 51 0.78 7.96 0.87
CA ILE A 51 0.51 9.38 1.01
C ILE A 51 1.50 10.01 1.98
N GLU A 52 1.81 11.28 1.75
CA GLU A 52 2.64 12.07 2.66
C GLU A 52 1.87 12.34 3.96
N CYS A 53 2.55 12.15 5.08
CA CYS A 53 2.04 12.52 6.39
C CYS A 53 2.07 14.05 6.52
N GLU A 54 1.00 14.72 6.11
CA GLU A 54 0.82 16.13 6.42
C GLU A 54 0.73 16.30 7.94
N SER A 55 1.81 16.79 8.56
CA SER A 55 1.77 17.37 9.90
C SER A 55 1.23 18.79 9.76
N ARG A 56 -0.07 18.97 10.01
CA ARG A 56 -0.66 20.29 10.30
C ARG A 56 -0.74 20.51 11.80
#